data_AF-A0A8R2D3Z2-F1
#
_entry.id   AF-A0A8R2D3Z2-F1
#
_cell.length_a   1.000
_cell.length_b   1.000
_cell.length_c   1.000
_cell.angle_alpha   90.00
_cell.angle_beta   90.00
_cell.angle_gamma   90.00
#
_symmetry.space_group_name_H-M   'P 1'
#
loop_
_entity.id
_entity.type
_entity.pdbx_description
1 polymer ?
#
loop_
_entity_poly.entity_id
_entity_poly.type
_entity_poly.pdbx_seq_one_letter_code
_entity_poly.pdbx_strand_id
1 'polypeptide(L)'
;MDEVPKNMESPAVILETNKRYFIEDKFLIVNCFYDQKKISPWLKDWIGLYPCDNVKLYEPLIFEYVMDHPRIDGSCYKIKFVPQLFAKSIHCSGKYQFVYVDSYFKVIATSDPIQFVHKNDCNCNSSLSQSNCMVHIKIGQDINSVVQRLKCLEARLLEFEKGKQEAMELNEQLVQKLKACEMLRSRGEQFIDGLYKALDQGKPVKLTNSKGHTRWIKRMRTTEIRNHVISTKIVRNEVYLTAIINTQEQEIQRLRAINNELISNIEAVGSHLYTTDY
;
A
#
# COMPACT_ATOMS: atom_id res chain seq x y z
N MET A 1 36.85 41.29 1.07
CA MET A 1 36.61 39.99 0.42
C MET A 1 35.52 39.34 1.25
N ASP A 2 34.28 39.61 0.86
CA ASP A 2 33.10 39.12 1.56
C ASP A 2 32.91 37.65 1.20
N GLU A 3 32.92 36.80 2.21
CA GLU A 3 32.59 35.39 2.08
C GLU A 3 31.11 35.27 1.71
N VAL A 4 30.86 34.81 0.47
CA VAL A 4 29.55 34.41 -0.01
C VAL A 4 29.03 33.28 0.88
N PRO A 5 27.81 33.34 1.44
CA PRO A 5 27.29 32.26 2.25
C PRO A 5 27.11 31.01 1.38
N LYS A 6 27.58 29.87 1.91
CA LYS A 6 27.30 28.53 1.36
C LYS A 6 25.82 28.42 1.00
N ASN A 7 25.53 28.00 -0.23
CA ASN A 7 24.21 27.53 -0.66
C ASN A 7 23.63 26.60 0.41
N MET A 8 22.73 27.11 1.25
CA MET A 8 21.89 26.30 2.11
C MET A 8 20.91 25.60 1.17
N GLU A 9 21.23 24.36 0.78
CA GLU A 9 20.27 23.51 0.11
C GLU A 9 19.02 23.42 0.99
N SER A 10 17.85 23.72 0.41
CA SER A 10 16.58 23.64 1.13
C SER A 10 16.40 22.23 1.72
N PRO A 11 16.01 22.10 2.99
CA PRO A 11 15.87 20.81 3.66
C PRO A 11 14.85 19.92 2.94
N ALA A 12 15.11 18.61 2.91
CA ALA A 12 14.24 17.65 2.22
C ALA A 12 12.87 17.49 2.90
N VAL A 13 12.79 17.74 4.20
CA VAL A 13 11.55 17.73 5.00
C VAL A 13 11.55 18.93 5.95
N ILE A 14 10.39 19.59 6.09
CA ILE A 14 10.14 20.68 7.02
C ILE A 14 8.95 20.30 7.90
N LEU A 15 9.16 20.33 9.22
CA LEU A 15 8.10 20.15 10.22
C LEU A 15 7.66 21.52 10.71
N GLU A 16 6.54 22.01 10.19
CA GLU A 16 5.96 23.28 10.62
C GLU A 16 5.04 23.05 11.82
N THR A 17 5.36 23.75 12.90
CA THR A 17 4.71 23.64 14.20
C THR A 17 4.36 25.01 14.76
N ASN A 18 3.39 25.04 15.66
CA ASN A 18 3.19 26.22 16.51
C ASN A 18 4.23 26.22 17.62
N LYS A 19 4.69 27.41 18.02
CA LYS A 19 5.61 27.56 19.18
C LYS A 19 4.99 27.06 20.49
N ARG A 20 3.66 27.13 20.60
CA ARG A 20 2.91 26.72 21.78
C ARG A 20 1.68 25.92 21.38
N TYR A 21 1.40 24.88 22.15
CA TYR A 21 0.19 24.07 22.03
C TYR A 21 -0.54 23.97 23.37
N PHE A 22 -1.87 23.95 23.34
CA PHE A 22 -2.66 23.72 24.54
C PHE A 22 -2.82 22.22 24.79
N ILE A 23 -2.52 21.77 26.01
CA ILE A 23 -2.67 20.35 26.39
C ILE A 23 -4.13 19.90 26.31
N GLU A 24 -5.07 20.81 26.53
CA GLU A 24 -6.51 20.52 26.49
C GLU A 24 -7.09 20.52 25.07
N ASP A 25 -6.31 20.82 24.04
CA ASP A 25 -6.79 20.72 22.67
C ASP A 25 -7.11 19.27 22.31
N LYS A 26 -8.17 19.09 21.52
CA LYS A 26 -8.58 17.77 21.05
C LYS A 26 -7.51 17.12 20.16
N PHE A 27 -6.85 17.94 19.34
CA PHE A 27 -5.79 17.51 18.45
C PHE A 27 -4.69 18.55 18.39
N LEU A 28 -3.45 18.07 18.36
CA LEU A 28 -2.28 18.84 17.97
C LEU A 28 -1.99 18.52 16.51
N ILE A 29 -1.83 19.56 15.69
CA ILE A 29 -1.53 19.41 14.26
C ILE A 29 -0.08 19.81 14.00
N VAL A 30 0.64 18.94 13.28
CA VAL A 30 1.94 19.21 12.68
C VAL A 30 1.81 19.11 11.17
N ASN A 31 2.21 20.17 10.46
CA ASN A 31 2.29 20.12 9.00
C ASN A 31 3.68 19.61 8.62
N CYS A 32 3.73 18.50 7.90
CA CYS A 32 4.96 17.90 7.40
C CYS A 32 5.05 18.16 5.90
N PHE A 33 5.95 19.05 5.50
CA PHE A 33 6.24 19.35 4.09
C PHE A 33 7.46 18.57 3.64
N TYR A 34 7.43 18.00 2.44
CA TYR A 34 8.56 17.28 1.86
C TYR A 34 8.82 17.68 0.42
N ASP A 35 10.09 17.77 0.07
CA ASP A 35 10.53 17.93 -1.31
C ASP A 35 10.44 16.57 -2.01
N GLN A 36 9.38 16.38 -2.80
CA GLN A 36 9.14 15.15 -3.58
C GLN A 36 10.32 14.73 -4.46
N LYS A 37 11.20 15.66 -4.85
CA LYS A 37 12.38 15.35 -5.67
C LYS A 37 13.52 14.75 -4.86
N LYS A 38 13.56 15.03 -3.55
CA LYS A 38 14.62 14.60 -2.64
C LYS A 38 14.23 13.40 -1.78
N ILE A 39 12.95 13.29 -1.41
CA ILE A 39 12.46 12.23 -0.55
C ILE A 39 11.04 11.80 -0.92
N SER A 40 10.79 10.50 -0.80
CA SER A 40 9.44 9.92 -0.82
C SER A 40 9.20 9.28 0.54
N PRO A 41 8.17 9.68 1.31
CA PRO A 41 7.81 9.03 2.56
C PRO A 41 7.42 7.56 2.37
N TRP A 42 7.79 6.71 3.33
CA TRP A 42 7.49 5.28 3.36
C TRP A 42 6.44 4.96 4.42
N LEU A 43 5.78 3.79 4.28
CA LEU A 43 4.72 3.32 5.19
C LEU A 43 5.15 3.22 6.65
N LYS A 44 6.45 3.02 6.90
CA LYS A 44 7.00 2.86 8.25
C LYS A 44 7.76 4.08 8.73
N ASP A 45 7.71 5.21 8.02
CA ASP A 45 8.29 6.45 8.52
C ASP A 45 7.34 7.05 9.56
N TRP A 46 7.89 7.66 10.61
CA TRP A 46 7.08 8.23 11.71
C TRP A 46 7.58 9.59 12.14
N ILE A 47 6.68 10.35 12.75
CA ILE A 47 7.03 11.55 13.49
C ILE A 47 6.73 11.31 14.97
N GLY A 48 7.76 11.44 15.80
CA GLY A 48 7.66 11.32 17.25
C GLY A 48 7.79 12.66 17.96
N LEU A 49 7.15 12.80 19.12
CA LEU A 49 7.33 13.91 20.04
C LEU A 49 8.33 13.52 21.13
N TYR A 50 9.37 14.33 21.31
CA TYR A 50 10.45 14.08 22.26
C TYR A 50 10.72 15.32 23.13
N PRO A 51 11.15 15.15 24.39
CA PRO A 51 11.80 16.22 25.14
C PRO A 51 13.09 16.64 24.43
N CYS A 52 13.35 17.95 24.31
CA CYS A 52 14.56 18.45 23.64
C CYS A 52 15.85 17.97 24.31
N ASP A 53 15.84 17.81 25.63
CA ASP A 53 17.04 17.51 26.42
C ASP A 53 17.46 16.03 26.34
N ASN A 54 16.62 15.15 25.77
CA ASN A 54 16.89 13.71 25.72
C ASN A 54 16.10 13.01 24.59
N VAL A 55 16.62 13.07 23.36
CA VAL A 55 16.03 12.39 22.21
C VAL A 55 16.54 10.95 22.15
N LYS A 56 15.76 10.02 22.70
CA LYS A 56 15.95 8.57 22.50
C LYS A 56 14.91 8.08 21.51
N LEU A 57 15.32 7.75 20.29
CA LEU A 57 14.38 7.44 19.20
C LEU A 57 13.37 6.32 19.52
N TYR A 58 13.75 5.38 20.40
CA TYR A 58 12.93 4.26 20.87
C TYR A 58 11.97 4.59 22.03
N GLU A 59 12.04 5.81 22.58
CA GLU A 59 11.20 6.29 23.70
C GLU A 59 10.52 7.65 23.36
N PRO A 60 9.73 7.76 22.26
CA PRO A 60 8.91 8.95 22.05
C PRO A 60 7.82 9.06 23.11
N LEU A 61 7.41 10.29 23.45
CA LEU A 61 6.21 10.52 24.27
C LEU A 61 4.94 10.06 23.56
N ILE A 62 4.91 10.26 22.24
CA ILE A 62 3.93 9.75 21.30
C ILE A 62 4.55 9.77 19.91
N PHE A 63 4.08 8.91 19.00
CA PHE A 63 4.44 8.96 17.59
C PHE A 63 3.23 8.62 16.72
N GLU A 64 3.29 9.05 15.46
CA GLU A 64 2.32 8.71 14.42
C GLU A 64 3.07 8.35 13.13
N TYR A 65 2.58 7.35 12.40
CA TYR A 65 3.14 7.03 11.09
C TYR A 65 2.72 8.07 10.06
N VAL A 66 3.66 8.50 9.23
CA VAL A 66 3.44 9.60 8.28
C VAL A 66 2.33 9.25 7.28
N MET A 67 2.31 8.00 6.81
CA MET A 67 1.40 7.53 5.76
C MET A 67 -0.03 7.24 6.26
N ASP A 68 -0.28 7.21 7.57
CA ASP A 68 -1.62 7.00 8.13
C ASP A 68 -2.50 8.24 8.04
N HIS A 69 -1.90 9.39 7.70
CA HIS A 69 -2.59 10.66 7.54
C HIS A 69 -2.81 11.03 6.06
N PRO A 70 -3.95 11.66 5.73
CA PRO A 70 -4.24 12.05 4.35
C PRO A 70 -3.28 13.14 3.85
N ARG A 71 -2.80 12.99 2.61
CA ARG A 71 -2.11 14.07 1.88
C ARG A 71 -3.11 15.17 1.54
N ILE A 72 -2.74 16.43 1.80
CA ILE A 72 -3.63 17.59 1.57
C ILE A 72 -3.24 18.34 0.30
N ASP A 73 -1.94 18.56 0.12
CA ASP A 73 -1.35 18.90 -1.17
C ASP A 73 -0.28 17.83 -1.46
N GLY A 74 0.12 17.65 -2.71
CA GLY A 74 1.03 16.57 -3.09
C GLY A 74 2.32 16.49 -2.25
N SER A 75 2.70 17.56 -1.56
CA SER A 75 3.91 17.73 -0.76
C SER A 75 3.68 17.89 0.76
N CYS A 76 2.44 17.76 1.26
CA CYS A 76 2.11 18.05 2.66
C CYS A 76 1.21 16.99 3.30
N TYR A 77 1.64 16.49 4.47
CA TYR A 77 0.83 15.70 5.39
C TYR A 77 0.47 16.50 6.63
N LYS A 78 -0.80 16.42 7.05
CA LYS A 78 -1.24 16.91 8.37
C LYS A 78 -1.29 15.77 9.36
N ILE A 79 -0.24 15.69 10.18
CA ILE A 79 -0.13 14.70 11.24
C ILE A 79 -0.90 15.21 12.45
N LYS A 80 -1.77 14.37 12.99
CA LYS A 80 -2.64 14.70 14.12
C LYS A 80 -2.25 13.86 15.32
N PHE A 81 -1.82 14.53 16.38
CA PHE A 81 -1.56 13.90 17.67
C PHE A 81 -2.73 14.17 18.62
N VAL A 82 -2.99 13.24 19.54
CA VAL A 82 -4.04 13.35 20.56
C VAL A 82 -3.38 13.66 21.92
N PRO A 83 -3.36 14.94 22.38
CA PRO A 83 -2.66 15.34 23.60
C PRO A 83 -3.02 14.53 24.84
N GLN A 84 -4.27 14.08 24.94
CA GLN A 84 -4.77 13.31 26.10
C GLN A 84 -3.99 12.01 26.32
N LEU A 85 -3.35 11.45 25.29
CA LEU A 85 -2.55 10.23 25.38
C LEU A 85 -1.20 10.44 26.06
N PHE A 86 -0.65 11.65 26.03
CA PHE A 86 0.68 11.96 26.56
C PHE A 86 0.71 13.13 27.56
N ALA A 87 -0.42 13.77 27.82
CA ALA A 87 -0.54 14.96 28.69
C ALA A 87 0.07 14.78 30.09
N LYS A 88 -0.03 13.58 30.67
CA LYS A 88 0.52 13.28 32.02
C LYS A 88 2.05 13.32 32.07
N SER A 89 2.71 13.14 30.92
CA SER A 89 4.16 13.14 30.78
C SER A 89 4.71 14.50 30.36
N ILE A 90 3.84 15.50 30.18
CA ILE A 90 4.21 16.85 29.78
C ILE A 90 4.38 17.73 31.02
N HIS A 91 5.46 18.50 31.01
CA HIS A 91 5.75 19.57 31.95
C HIS A 91 5.60 20.91 31.24
N CYS A 92 4.84 21.84 31.82
CA CYS A 92 4.58 23.15 31.21
C CYS A 92 5.84 24.02 31.04
N SER A 93 6.88 23.77 31.83
CA SER A 93 8.20 24.40 31.68
C SER A 93 9.13 23.68 30.69
N GLY A 94 8.75 22.48 30.24
CA GLY A 94 9.54 21.65 29.35
C GLY A 94 9.55 22.17 27.91
N LYS A 95 10.65 21.91 27.20
CA LYS A 95 10.75 22.10 25.76
C LYS A 95 10.69 20.75 25.06
N TYR A 96 9.91 20.68 24.00
CA TYR A 96 9.69 19.47 23.23
C TYR A 96 9.93 19.74 21.76
N GLN A 97 10.14 18.70 20.97
CA GLN A 97 10.31 18.81 19.53
C GLN A 97 9.72 17.60 18.82
N PHE A 98 9.25 17.82 17.60
CA PHE A 98 8.88 16.74 16.70
C PHE A 98 10.10 16.30 15.90
N VAL A 99 10.26 14.99 15.75
CA VAL A 99 11.37 14.39 15.02
C VAL A 99 10.79 13.43 14.00
N TYR A 100 11.07 13.68 12.73
CA TYR A 100 10.80 12.74 11.64
C TYR A 100 11.92 11.71 11.60
N VAL A 101 11.54 10.44 11.63
CA VAL A 101 12.45 9.30 11.52
C VAL A 101 11.99 8.39 10.39
N ASP A 102 12.93 7.95 9.57
CA ASP A 102 12.64 6.97 8.53
C ASP A 102 12.57 5.53 9.07
N SER A 103 12.08 4.63 8.23
CA SER A 103 11.99 3.19 8.52
C SER A 103 13.31 2.49 8.91
N TYR A 104 14.46 3.15 8.72
CA TYR A 104 15.79 2.66 9.10
C TYR A 104 16.33 3.35 10.37
N PHE A 105 15.47 4.01 11.14
CA PHE A 105 15.83 4.76 12.36
C PHE A 105 16.76 5.96 12.12
N LYS A 106 16.79 6.51 10.90
CA LYS A 106 17.53 7.72 10.60
C LYS A 106 16.65 8.95 10.82
N VAL A 107 17.18 9.92 11.56
CA VAL A 107 16.53 11.23 11.71
C VAL A 107 16.61 12.01 10.39
N ILE A 108 15.46 12.38 9.85
CA ILE A 108 15.34 13.13 8.59
C ILE A 108 15.16 14.62 8.85
N ALA A 109 14.35 14.97 9.85
CA ALA A 109 14.06 16.36 10.20
C ALA A 109 13.68 16.49 11.68
N THR A 110 13.95 17.66 12.25
CA THR A 110 13.54 18.06 13.59
C THR A 110 12.80 19.39 13.51
N SER A 111 11.69 19.54 14.23
CA SER A 111 11.02 20.83 14.35
C SER A 111 11.81 21.79 15.23
N ASP A 112 11.44 23.06 15.17
CA ASP A 112 11.82 24.00 16.23
C ASP A 112 11.26 23.54 17.59
N PRO A 113 11.90 23.91 18.71
CA PRO A 113 11.38 23.63 20.04
C PRO A 113 10.01 24.26 20.28
N ILE A 114 9.11 23.46 20.84
CA ILE A 114 7.74 23.82 21.20
C ILE A 114 7.53 23.72 22.71
N GLN A 115 6.49 24.39 23.19
CA GLN A 115 6.06 24.34 24.58
C GLN A 115 4.58 23.96 24.68
N PHE A 116 4.24 23.30 25.77
CA PHE A 116 2.86 23.00 26.11
C PHE A 116 2.39 23.93 27.22
N VAL A 117 1.18 24.46 27.06
CA VAL A 117 0.54 25.38 28.01
C VAL A 117 -0.87 24.88 28.34
N HIS A 118 -1.38 25.27 29.51
CA HIS A 118 -2.78 25.05 29.87
C HIS A 118 -3.63 26.25 29.46
N LYS A 119 -4.89 26.01 29.04
CA LYS A 119 -5.83 27.09 28.69
C LYS A 119 -6.23 27.95 29.88
N ASN A 120 -6.26 27.34 31.06
CA ASN A 120 -6.43 28.04 32.33
C ASN A 120 -5.06 28.18 32.97
N ASP A 121 -4.77 29.34 33.58
CA ASP A 121 -3.47 29.63 34.18
C ASP A 121 -2.95 28.44 34.97
N CYS A 122 -1.81 27.93 34.52
CA CYS A 122 -1.17 26.76 35.07
C CYS A 122 -0.68 27.11 36.47
N ASN A 123 -1.40 26.63 37.50
CA ASN A 123 -0.91 26.65 38.88
C ASN A 123 0.06 25.47 39.08
N CYS A 124 1.01 25.32 38.15
CA CYS A 124 2.04 24.30 38.17
C CYS A 124 3.08 24.71 39.21
N ASN A 125 2.71 24.66 40.49
CA ASN A 125 3.63 24.94 41.57
C ASN A 125 4.85 24.04 41.43
N SER A 126 6.02 24.66 41.38
CA SER A 126 7.34 24.05 41.46
C SER A 126 7.57 23.49 42.87
N SER A 127 6.73 22.57 43.32
CA SER A 127 6.94 21.80 44.54
C SER A 127 7.35 20.39 44.15
N LEU A 128 8.66 20.16 44.13
CA LEU A 128 9.23 18.85 44.41
C LEU A 128 8.54 18.29 45.66
N SER A 129 7.71 17.27 45.48
CA SER A 129 7.61 16.20 46.45
C SER A 129 7.70 14.89 45.69
N GLN A 130 8.87 14.25 45.82
CA GLN A 130 8.98 12.80 45.70
C GLN A 130 7.99 12.21 46.72
N SER A 131 6.75 11.94 46.30
CA SER A 131 5.84 11.12 47.08
C SER A 131 5.89 9.70 46.53
N ASN A 132 6.63 8.85 47.24
CA ASN A 132 6.67 7.40 47.08
C ASN A 132 5.33 6.73 47.49
N CYS A 133 4.18 7.35 47.20
CA CYS A 133 2.91 6.87 47.72
C CYS A 133 1.76 7.18 46.73
N MET A 134 1.72 6.45 45.61
CA MET A 134 0.49 6.09 44.87
C MET A 134 0.75 5.24 43.61
N VAL A 135 1.96 4.69 43.47
CA VAL A 135 2.38 3.99 42.25
C VAL A 135 1.75 2.59 42.12
N HIS A 136 1.30 1.94 43.21
CA HIS A 136 0.83 0.55 43.12
C HIS A 136 -0.62 0.35 42.60
N ILE A 137 -1.54 1.31 42.75
CA ILE A 137 -2.95 1.12 42.35
C ILE A 137 -3.16 1.50 40.87
N LYS A 138 -2.46 2.52 40.37
CA LYS A 138 -2.51 2.95 38.96
C LYS A 138 -1.72 2.03 38.03
N ILE A 139 -0.57 1.52 38.48
CA ILE A 139 0.19 0.50 37.74
C ILE A 139 -0.65 -0.76 37.53
N GLY A 140 -1.43 -1.21 38.51
CA GLY A 140 -2.29 -2.41 38.33
C GLY A 140 -3.37 -2.24 37.25
N GLN A 141 -4.00 -1.06 37.17
CA GLN A 141 -5.01 -0.76 36.15
C GLN A 141 -4.39 -0.48 34.77
N ASP A 142 -3.27 0.23 34.71
CA ASP A 142 -2.52 0.47 33.46
C ASP A 142 -1.89 -0.83 32.93
N ILE A 143 -1.35 -1.70 33.79
CA ILE A 143 -0.86 -3.03 33.40
C ILE A 143 -2.01 -3.88 32.87
N ASN A 144 -3.17 -3.92 33.54
CA ASN A 144 -4.29 -4.73 33.07
C ASN A 144 -4.81 -4.23 31.71
N SER A 145 -4.87 -2.90 31.51
CA SER A 145 -5.18 -2.27 30.22
C SER A 145 -4.17 -2.67 29.13
N VAL A 146 -2.87 -2.57 29.43
CA VAL A 146 -1.78 -2.95 28.50
C VAL A 146 -1.83 -4.44 28.19
N VAL A 147 -2.10 -5.30 29.17
CA VAL A 147 -2.23 -6.76 29.00
C VAL A 147 -3.43 -7.11 28.12
N GLN A 148 -4.58 -6.44 28.30
CA GLN A 148 -5.75 -6.65 27.43
C GLN A 148 -5.48 -6.18 26.00
N ARG A 149 -4.80 -5.04 25.84
CA ARG A 149 -4.41 -4.53 24.52
C ARG A 149 -3.39 -5.45 23.84
N LEU A 150 -2.42 -6.00 24.58
CA LEU A 150 -1.49 -7.01 24.09
C LEU A 150 -2.21 -8.28 23.63
N LYS A 151 -3.15 -8.80 24.42
CA LYS A 151 -3.97 -9.96 24.02
C LYS A 151 -4.78 -9.70 22.74
N CYS A 152 -5.34 -8.50 22.61
CA CYS A 152 -6.06 -8.11 21.40
C CYS A 152 -5.13 -8.02 20.18
N LEU A 153 -3.93 -7.45 20.36
CA LEU A 153 -2.92 -7.38 19.30
C LEU A 153 -2.39 -8.77 18.92
N GLU A 154 -2.19 -9.67 19.89
CA GLU A 154 -1.82 -11.07 19.65
C GLU A 154 -2.89 -11.81 18.85
N ALA A 155 -4.17 -11.64 19.19
CA ALA A 155 -5.27 -12.24 18.43
C ALA A 155 -5.33 -11.71 16.99
N ARG A 156 -5.16 -10.40 16.80
CA ARG A 156 -5.09 -9.79 15.47
C ARG A 156 -3.87 -10.26 14.68
N LEU A 157 -2.71 -10.39 15.32
CA LEU A 157 -1.50 -10.93 14.70
C LEU A 157 -1.73 -12.36 14.20
N LEU A 158 -2.40 -13.19 15.01
CA LEU A 158 -2.74 -14.56 14.64
C LEU A 158 -3.69 -14.60 13.43
N GLU A 159 -4.70 -13.74 13.39
CA GLU A 159 -5.59 -13.60 12.23
C GLU A 159 -4.84 -13.13 10.98
N PHE A 160 -3.93 -12.17 11.12
CA PHE A 160 -3.07 -11.71 10.03
C PHE A 160 -2.15 -12.82 9.51
N GLU A 161 -1.55 -13.62 10.39
CA GLU A 161 -0.73 -14.77 9.99
C GLU A 161 -1.55 -15.82 9.25
N LYS A 162 -2.76 -16.09 9.70
CA LYS A 162 -3.69 -17.00 9.01
C LYS A 162 -4.04 -16.47 7.61
N GLY A 163 -4.46 -15.20 7.51
CA GLY A 163 -4.77 -14.57 6.23
C GLY A 163 -3.58 -14.54 5.27
N LYS A 164 -2.36 -14.32 5.80
CA LYS A 164 -1.13 -14.43 5.02
C LYS A 164 -0.92 -15.84 4.46
N GLN A 165 -1.14 -16.87 5.28
CA GLN A 165 -0.98 -18.26 4.84
C GLN A 165 -1.98 -18.62 3.73
N GLU A 166 -3.25 -18.23 3.89
CA GLU A 166 -4.29 -18.43 2.87
C GLU A 166 -3.95 -17.70 1.56
N ALA A 167 -3.42 -16.48 1.65
CA ALA A 167 -2.97 -15.72 0.48
C ALA A 167 -1.76 -16.38 -0.21
N MET A 168 -0.82 -16.94 0.55
CA MET A 168 0.32 -17.68 -0.01
C MET A 168 -0.12 -18.93 -0.76
N GLU A 169 -1.05 -19.71 -0.21
CA GLU A 169 -1.61 -20.89 -0.87
C GLU A 169 -2.35 -20.54 -2.16
N LEU A 170 -3.17 -19.48 -2.14
CA LEU A 170 -3.86 -19.01 -3.33
C LEU A 170 -2.86 -18.56 -4.41
N ASN A 171 -1.80 -17.84 -4.02
CA ASN A 171 -0.77 -17.39 -4.94
C ASN A 171 -0.03 -18.59 -5.57
N GLU A 172 0.27 -19.63 -4.80
CA GLU A 172 0.88 -20.85 -5.34
C GLU A 172 -0.02 -21.53 -6.39
N GLN A 173 -1.33 -21.63 -6.12
CA GLN A 173 -2.29 -22.15 -7.09
C GLN A 173 -2.34 -21.30 -8.37
N LEU A 174 -2.30 -19.97 -8.25
CA LEU A 174 -2.28 -19.07 -9.40
C LEU A 174 -1.00 -19.22 -10.23
N VAL A 175 0.16 -19.37 -9.59
CA VAL A 175 1.44 -19.62 -10.28
C VAL A 175 1.39 -20.94 -11.05
N GLN A 176 0.80 -21.99 -10.48
CA GLN A 176 0.63 -23.27 -11.18
C GLN A 176 -0.29 -23.14 -12.40
N LYS A 177 -1.42 -22.43 -12.27
CA LYS A 177 -2.32 -22.14 -13.40
C LYS A 177 -1.64 -21.31 -14.48
N LEU A 178 -0.84 -20.30 -14.10
CA LEU A 178 -0.07 -19.49 -15.04
C LEU A 178 0.88 -20.36 -15.88
N LYS A 179 1.65 -21.24 -15.22
CA LYS A 179 2.55 -22.18 -15.91
C LYS A 179 1.80 -23.09 -16.89
N ALA A 180 0.61 -23.58 -16.50
CA ALA A 180 -0.22 -24.38 -17.40
C ALA A 180 -0.68 -23.58 -18.64
N CYS A 181 -1.09 -22.32 -18.45
CA CYS A 181 -1.44 -21.42 -19.55
C CYS A 181 -0.25 -21.13 -20.47
N GLU A 182 0.94 -20.91 -19.92
CA GLU A 182 2.16 -20.68 -20.70
C GLU A 182 2.53 -21.90 -21.55
N MET A 183 2.43 -23.11 -20.99
CA MET A 183 2.64 -24.35 -21.75
C MET A 183 1.62 -24.51 -22.87
N LEU A 184 0.35 -24.19 -22.64
CA LEU A 184 -0.69 -24.23 -23.68
C LEU A 184 -0.42 -23.20 -24.78
N ARG A 185 0.00 -21.97 -24.41
CA ARG A 185 0.39 -20.94 -25.37
C ARG A 185 1.55 -21.41 -26.25
N SER A 186 2.62 -21.93 -25.64
CA SER A 186 3.79 -22.42 -26.39
C SER A 186 3.43 -23.57 -27.34
N ARG A 187 2.58 -24.51 -26.91
CA ARG A 187 2.05 -25.56 -27.80
C ARG A 187 1.23 -25.00 -28.95
N GLY A 188 0.41 -23.97 -28.68
CA GLY A 188 -0.37 -23.27 -29.70
C GLY A 188 0.53 -22.59 -30.74
N GLU A 189 1.57 -21.89 -30.30
CA GLU A 189 2.56 -21.25 -31.17
C GLU A 189 3.28 -22.28 -32.06
N GLN A 190 3.81 -23.36 -31.46
CA GLN A 190 4.45 -24.45 -32.21
C GLN A 190 3.51 -25.10 -33.23
N PHE A 191 2.23 -25.28 -32.87
CA PHE A 191 1.22 -25.81 -33.77
C PHE A 191 0.98 -24.86 -34.95
N ILE A 192 0.83 -23.56 -34.70
CA ILE A 192 0.60 -22.54 -35.74
C ILE A 192 1.80 -22.47 -36.68
N ASP A 193 3.03 -22.43 -36.14
CA ASP A 193 4.26 -22.39 -36.93
C ASP A 193 4.43 -23.64 -37.80
N GLY A 194 4.19 -24.82 -37.21
CA GLY A 194 4.20 -26.08 -37.94
C GLY A 194 3.16 -26.14 -39.05
N LEU A 195 1.97 -25.61 -38.78
CA LEU A 195 0.89 -25.52 -39.75
C LEU A 195 1.26 -24.61 -40.93
N TYR A 196 1.74 -23.39 -40.67
CA TYR A 196 2.15 -22.47 -41.73
C TYR A 196 3.28 -23.05 -42.58
N LYS A 197 4.31 -23.64 -41.94
CA LYS A 197 5.42 -24.27 -42.66
C LYS A 197 4.96 -25.41 -43.57
N ALA A 198 4.02 -26.24 -43.12
CA ALA A 198 3.47 -27.33 -43.94
C ALA A 198 2.62 -26.80 -45.10
N LEU A 199 1.78 -25.80 -44.84
CA LEU A 199 0.94 -25.15 -45.85
C LEU A 199 1.78 -24.41 -46.91
N ASP A 200 2.87 -23.76 -46.52
CA ASP A 200 3.80 -23.06 -47.45
C ASP A 200 4.54 -24.02 -48.36
N GLN A 201 4.79 -25.24 -47.91
CA GLN A 201 5.32 -26.33 -48.73
C GLN A 201 4.26 -26.92 -49.69
N GLY A 202 3.03 -26.40 -49.67
CA GLY A 202 1.91 -26.90 -50.48
C GLY A 202 1.38 -28.27 -50.03
N LYS A 203 1.77 -28.74 -48.84
CA LYS A 203 1.35 -30.04 -48.31
C LYS A 203 -0.04 -29.91 -47.67
N PRO A 204 -0.99 -30.82 -47.98
CA PRO A 204 -2.25 -30.88 -47.26
C PRO A 204 -2.01 -31.31 -45.81
N VAL A 205 -2.63 -30.61 -44.87
CA VAL A 205 -2.54 -30.86 -43.42
C VAL A 205 -3.90 -31.34 -42.91
N LYS A 206 -3.90 -32.39 -42.10
CA LYS A 206 -5.09 -32.88 -41.41
C LYS A 206 -5.22 -32.16 -40.07
N LEU A 207 -6.31 -31.42 -39.90
CA LEU A 207 -6.70 -30.81 -38.63
C LEU A 207 -7.77 -31.64 -37.94
N THR A 208 -7.64 -31.81 -36.64
CA THR A 208 -8.65 -32.47 -35.79
C THR A 208 -9.11 -31.49 -34.73
N ASN A 209 -10.42 -31.31 -34.56
CA ASN A 209 -10.95 -30.44 -33.50
C ASN A 209 -11.07 -31.18 -32.16
N SER A 210 -11.45 -30.46 -31.11
CA SER A 210 -11.63 -31.01 -29.75
C SER A 210 -12.73 -32.08 -29.64
N LYS A 211 -13.60 -32.21 -30.64
CA LYS A 211 -14.65 -33.25 -30.72
C LYS A 211 -14.21 -34.46 -31.56
N GLY A 212 -12.96 -34.51 -32.01
CA GLY A 212 -12.43 -35.58 -32.85
C GLY A 212 -12.78 -35.49 -34.33
N HIS A 213 -13.48 -34.43 -34.77
CA HIS A 213 -13.77 -34.25 -36.20
C HIS A 213 -12.52 -33.81 -36.95
N THR A 214 -12.29 -34.43 -38.11
CA THR A 214 -11.09 -34.19 -38.92
C THR A 214 -11.41 -33.49 -40.24
N ARG A 215 -10.55 -32.57 -40.67
CA ARG A 215 -10.61 -31.90 -41.98
C ARG A 215 -9.23 -31.77 -42.58
N TRP A 216 -9.14 -31.90 -43.90
CA TRP A 216 -7.92 -31.63 -44.65
C TRP A 216 -7.92 -30.21 -45.16
N ILE A 217 -6.80 -29.51 -45.01
CA ILE A 217 -6.59 -28.15 -45.49
C ILE A 217 -5.31 -28.08 -46.31
N LYS A 218 -5.31 -27.33 -47.41
CA LYS A 218 -4.14 -27.08 -48.26
C LYS A 218 -4.14 -25.61 -48.65
N ARG A 219 -2.95 -24.99 -48.70
CA ARG A 219 -2.80 -23.65 -49.27
C ARG A 219 -2.92 -23.74 -50.79
N MET A 220 -3.93 -23.06 -51.33
CA MET A 220 -4.20 -23.03 -52.77
C MET A 220 -3.29 -22.00 -53.45
N ARG A 221 -2.73 -22.34 -54.60
CA ARG A 221 -2.02 -21.38 -55.46
C ARG A 221 -3.04 -20.51 -56.20
N THR A 222 -2.68 -19.26 -56.50
CA THR A 222 -3.54 -18.30 -57.22
C THR A 222 -4.07 -18.83 -58.57
N THR A 223 -3.32 -19.71 -59.23
CA THR A 223 -3.74 -20.39 -60.46
C THR A 223 -4.78 -21.50 -60.23
N GLU A 224 -4.72 -22.20 -59.10
CA GLU A 224 -5.72 -23.22 -58.70
C GLU A 224 -7.03 -22.56 -58.27
N ILE A 225 -6.97 -21.37 -57.67
CA ILE A 225 -8.16 -20.59 -57.26
C ILE A 225 -9.01 -20.16 -58.46
N ARG A 226 -8.40 -19.78 -59.58
CA ARG A 226 -9.13 -19.40 -60.81
C ARG A 226 -9.87 -20.58 -61.45
N ASN A 227 -9.36 -21.80 -61.30
CA ASN A 227 -9.97 -23.01 -61.86
C ASN A 227 -11.04 -23.63 -60.94
N HIS A 228 -11.10 -23.21 -59.67
CA HIS A 228 -12.12 -23.60 -58.70
C HIS A 228 -13.18 -22.51 -58.47
N VAL A 229 -13.55 -21.76 -59.52
CA VAL A 229 -14.84 -21.05 -59.53
C VAL A 229 -15.95 -22.09 -59.72
N ILE A 230 -16.17 -22.93 -58.71
CA ILE A 230 -17.35 -23.78 -58.54
C ILE A 230 -17.81 -23.63 -57.10
N SER A 231 -18.83 -22.80 -56.92
CA SER A 231 -19.93 -22.91 -55.95
C SER A 231 -19.68 -23.71 -54.66
N THR A 232 -18.68 -23.34 -53.86
CA THR A 232 -18.76 -23.54 -52.41
C THR A 232 -18.94 -22.17 -51.80
N LYS A 233 -20.20 -21.89 -51.45
CA LYS A 233 -20.61 -20.96 -50.41
C LYS A 233 -19.41 -20.57 -49.53
N ILE A 234 -18.93 -19.33 -49.72
CA ILE A 234 -18.14 -18.61 -48.71
C ILE A 234 -19.11 -18.40 -47.53
N VAL A 235 -19.40 -19.47 -46.80
CA VAL A 235 -20.36 -19.47 -45.70
C VAL A 235 -19.65 -20.08 -44.52
N ARG A 236 -19.46 -19.21 -43.52
CA ARG A 236 -19.11 -19.51 -42.12
C ARG A 236 -17.65 -19.78 -41.80
N ASN A 237 -16.73 -18.91 -42.21
CA ASN A 237 -15.52 -18.67 -41.39
C ASN A 237 -15.66 -17.41 -40.52
N GLU A 238 -16.30 -16.35 -41.01
CA GLU A 238 -16.58 -15.15 -40.19
C GLU A 238 -17.43 -15.48 -38.97
N VAL A 239 -18.56 -16.19 -39.12
CA VAL A 239 -19.41 -16.54 -37.97
C VAL A 239 -18.64 -17.35 -36.90
N TYR A 240 -17.73 -18.23 -37.31
CA TYR A 240 -16.91 -19.01 -36.38
C TYR A 240 -15.82 -18.17 -35.72
N LEU A 241 -15.13 -17.31 -36.47
CA LEU A 241 -14.13 -16.39 -35.95
C LEU A 241 -14.77 -15.35 -35.02
N THR A 242 -15.90 -14.76 -35.40
CA THR A 242 -16.71 -13.86 -34.58
C THR A 242 -17.18 -14.56 -33.30
N ALA A 243 -17.60 -15.83 -33.37
CA ALA A 243 -17.97 -16.58 -32.17
C ALA A 243 -16.78 -16.83 -31.23
N ILE A 244 -15.58 -17.12 -31.77
CA ILE A 244 -14.36 -17.28 -30.98
C ILE A 244 -13.95 -15.95 -30.35
N ILE A 245 -13.95 -14.86 -31.12
CA ILE A 245 -13.63 -13.50 -30.66
C ILE A 245 -14.60 -13.07 -29.57
N ASN A 246 -15.91 -13.25 -29.77
CA ASN A 246 -16.92 -12.89 -28.77
C ASN A 246 -16.78 -13.70 -27.48
N THR A 247 -16.46 -15.00 -27.59
CA THR A 247 -16.20 -15.84 -26.41
C THR A 247 -14.95 -15.36 -25.65
N GLN A 248 -13.89 -14.98 -26.37
CA GLN A 248 -12.67 -14.44 -25.75
C GLN A 248 -12.91 -13.06 -25.12
N GLU A 249 -13.69 -12.19 -25.76
CA GLU A 249 -14.07 -10.88 -25.25
C GLU A 249 -14.89 -11.01 -23.95
N GLN A 250 -15.84 -11.95 -23.91
CA GLN A 250 -16.63 -12.25 -22.71
C GLN A 250 -15.76 -12.74 -21.55
N GLU A 251 -14.79 -13.61 -21.82
CA GLU A 251 -13.87 -14.10 -20.78
C GLU A 251 -12.96 -12.98 -20.26
N ILE A 252 -12.47 -12.09 -21.14
CA ILE A 252 -11.71 -10.90 -20.74
C ILE A 252 -12.56 -9.98 -19.86
N GLN A 253 -13.82 -9.76 -20.20
CA GLN A 253 -14.73 -8.95 -19.36
C GLN A 253 -14.98 -9.60 -18.00
N ARG A 254 -15.16 -10.93 -17.96
CA ARG A 254 -15.31 -11.67 -16.71
C ARG A 254 -14.07 -11.54 -15.83
N LEU A 255 -12.87 -11.69 -16.40
CA LEU A 255 -11.61 -11.52 -15.68
C LEU A 255 -11.42 -10.09 -15.18
N ARG A 256 -11.82 -9.07 -15.96
CA ARG A 256 -11.83 -7.67 -15.51
C ARG A 256 -12.79 -7.45 -14.34
N ALA A 257 -13.98 -8.03 -14.37
CA ALA A 257 -14.94 -7.93 -13.28
C ALA A 257 -14.37 -8.55 -11.99
N ILE A 258 -13.79 -9.76 -12.09
CA ILE A 258 -13.12 -10.42 -10.95
C ILE A 258 -11.95 -9.57 -10.43
N ASN A 259 -11.15 -8.99 -11.32
CA ASN A 259 -10.03 -8.13 -10.92
C ASN A 259 -10.51 -6.85 -10.21
N ASN A 260 -11.59 -6.23 -10.70
CA ASN A 260 -12.18 -5.06 -10.06
C ASN A 260 -12.80 -5.41 -8.70
N GLU A 261 -13.41 -6.58 -8.56
CA GLU A 261 -13.94 -7.08 -7.28
C GLU A 261 -12.81 -7.37 -6.28
N LEU A 262 -11.69 -7.94 -6.73
CA LEU A 262 -10.49 -8.10 -5.92
C LEU A 262 -9.91 -6.75 -5.48
N ILE A 263 -9.80 -5.77 -6.38
CA ILE A 263 -9.36 -4.41 -6.06
C ILE A 263 -10.33 -3.77 -5.05
N SER A 264 -11.63 -3.86 -5.29
CA SER A 264 -12.65 -3.33 -4.39
C SER A 264 -12.62 -4.02 -3.02
N ASN A 265 -12.33 -5.31 -2.94
CA ASN A 265 -12.19 -6.03 -1.68
C ASN A 265 -10.91 -5.64 -0.94
N ILE A 266 -9.81 -5.38 -1.66
CA ILE A 266 -8.59 -4.81 -1.08
C ILE A 266 -8.87 -3.40 -0.53
N GLU A 267 -9.61 -2.57 -1.27
CA GLU A 267 -10.05 -1.24 -0.83
C GLU A 267 -11.05 -1.30 0.33
N ALA A 268 -11.93 -2.30 0.37
CA ALA A 268 -12.88 -2.56 1.45
C ALA A 268 -12.18 -3.02 2.73
N VAL A 269 -11.18 -3.90 2.62
CA VAL A 269 -10.31 -4.28 3.77
C VAL A 269 -9.49 -3.08 4.23
N GLY A 270 -9.05 -2.22 3.30
CA GLY A 270 -8.42 -0.93 3.61
C GLY A 270 -9.36 0.07 4.31
N SER A 271 -10.67 0.03 4.06
CA SER A 271 -11.67 0.94 4.64
C SER A 271 -12.39 0.38 5.89
N HIS A 272 -12.36 -0.94 6.11
CA HIS A 272 -12.71 -1.54 7.41
C HIS A 272 -11.68 -1.28 8.51
N LEU A 273 -10.46 -0.85 8.16
CA LEU A 273 -9.52 -0.25 9.11
C LEU A 273 -9.91 1.17 9.55
N TYR A 274 -10.92 1.79 8.93
CA TYR A 274 -11.37 3.17 9.23
C TYR A 274 -12.80 3.27 9.79
N THR A 275 -13.51 2.16 10.05
CA THR A 275 -14.94 2.21 10.46
C THR A 275 -15.30 1.54 11.78
N THR A 276 -14.37 0.94 12.50
CA THR A 276 -14.57 0.59 13.92
C THR A 276 -13.82 1.56 14.81
N ASP A 277 -14.43 2.71 15.08
CA ASP A 277 -14.26 3.48 16.32
C ASP A 277 -15.30 4.62 16.31
N TYR A 278 -16.50 4.29 16.79
CA TYR A 278 -17.44 5.23 17.42
C TYR A 278 -17.66 4.78 18.85
#